data_AF-A0A6A6VW79-F1
#
_entry.id   AF-A0A6A6VW79-F1
#
_cell.length_a   1.000
_cell.length_b   1.000
_cell.length_c   1.000
_cell.angle_alpha   90.00
_cell.angle_beta   90.00
_cell.angle_gamma   90.00
#
_symmetry.space_group_name_H-M   'P 1'
#
loop_
_entity.id
_entity.type
_entity.pdbx_description
1 polymer ?
#
loop_
_entity_poly.entity_id
_entity_poly.type
_entity_poly.pdbx_seq_one_letter_code
_entity_poly.pdbx_strand_id
1 'polypeptide(L)'
;MALKGGQIQTTEFWSNVLIHYQGVKHDEDLEGCRPWLSGNWELEEIRKIVLSTEFVPVQDTTSLETLYMNARNYNGADVSVLLAKSNIPESYVLQPLLYTAAREGNFDLFSYCIDHGADISAGTRILNYIHPSTNDTRWLDLLHDLDFMQWKTKPKNLSYSRSYWPILQMGPECIRWWLHHGGTQHRARYSVEHAQYLPPAPAIRVFLEHFGLAWFRDSGFLQFACQKGDMESVVLLVEAGADVNEDVTPLGDDLREGPVYVGRALDMALIGGHDALFRYLLQRGARVRRSCVRSGWAGRQQMVDLIERVGAIEED
;
A
#
# COMPACT_ATOMS: atom_id res chain seq x y z
N MET A 1 -14.94 6.53 -3.47
CA MET A 1 -15.69 6.39 -2.21
C MET A 1 -17.10 5.81 -2.42
N ALA A 2 -17.88 6.23 -3.43
CA ALA A 2 -19.21 5.64 -3.69
C ALA A 2 -19.17 4.16 -4.14
N LEU A 3 -18.24 3.77 -5.02
CA LEU A 3 -18.06 2.37 -5.46
C LEU A 3 -17.63 1.45 -4.29
N LYS A 4 -16.60 1.87 -3.53
CA LYS A 4 -16.12 1.14 -2.33
C LYS A 4 -17.15 1.11 -1.20
N GLY A 5 -18.08 2.07 -1.17
CA GLY A 5 -19.19 2.13 -0.21
C GLY A 5 -20.45 1.39 -0.67
N GLY A 6 -20.45 0.75 -1.84
CA GLY A 6 -21.61 0.03 -2.40
C GLY A 6 -22.79 0.93 -2.78
N GLN A 7 -22.59 2.24 -2.89
CA GLN A 7 -23.65 3.21 -3.18
C GLN A 7 -24.04 3.27 -4.66
N ILE A 8 -23.17 2.76 -5.54
CA ILE A 8 -23.37 2.68 -6.99
C ILE A 8 -22.82 1.35 -7.49
N GLN A 9 -23.45 0.76 -8.50
CA GLN A 9 -22.95 -0.45 -9.13
C GLN A 9 -21.74 -0.16 -10.01
N THR A 10 -20.84 -1.13 -10.21
CA THR A 10 -19.62 -0.95 -11.03
C THR A 10 -19.93 -0.56 -12.47
N THR A 11 -20.97 -1.15 -13.06
CA THR A 11 -21.43 -0.83 -14.41
C THR A 11 -21.93 0.61 -14.49
N GLU A 12 -22.82 1.00 -13.57
CA GLU A 12 -23.37 2.36 -13.47
C GLU A 12 -22.28 3.43 -13.27
N PHE A 13 -21.26 3.12 -12.47
CA PHE A 13 -20.10 4.00 -12.31
C PHE A 13 -19.35 4.22 -13.63
N TRP A 14 -19.04 3.14 -14.36
CA TRP A 14 -18.31 3.26 -15.61
C TRP A 14 -19.15 3.89 -16.73
N SER A 15 -20.46 3.65 -16.79
CA SER A 15 -21.33 4.39 -17.71
C SER A 15 -21.25 5.91 -17.48
N ASN A 16 -21.20 6.34 -16.22
CA ASN A 16 -21.04 7.76 -15.85
C ASN A 16 -19.64 8.33 -16.13
N VAL A 17 -18.60 7.51 -16.12
CA VAL A 17 -17.23 7.92 -16.46
C VAL A 17 -17.06 7.98 -17.98
N LEU A 18 -17.59 6.99 -18.70
CA LEU A 18 -17.34 6.83 -20.12
C LEU A 18 -18.20 7.76 -20.99
N ILE A 19 -19.29 8.31 -20.46
CA ILE A 19 -20.06 9.38 -21.13
C ILE A 19 -19.18 10.61 -21.43
N HIS A 20 -18.09 10.82 -20.69
CA HIS A 20 -17.15 11.89 -20.97
C HIS A 20 -16.42 11.71 -22.31
N TYR A 21 -16.19 10.47 -22.73
CA TYR A 21 -15.66 10.21 -24.07
C TYR A 21 -16.63 10.63 -25.18
N GLN A 22 -17.93 10.77 -24.91
CA GLN A 22 -18.91 11.32 -25.87
C GLN A 22 -18.90 12.86 -25.91
N GLY A 23 -18.00 13.51 -25.18
CA GLY A 23 -17.92 14.97 -25.10
C GLY A 23 -18.90 15.60 -24.11
N VAL A 24 -19.60 14.79 -23.31
CA VAL A 24 -20.43 15.30 -22.20
C VAL A 24 -19.50 15.77 -21.08
N LYS A 25 -19.56 17.07 -20.78
CA LYS A 25 -18.74 17.71 -19.75
C LYS A 25 -19.63 18.14 -18.59
N HIS A 26 -19.18 17.90 -17.37
CA HIS A 26 -19.77 18.46 -16.17
C HIS A 26 -19.02 19.75 -15.81
N ASP A 27 -19.70 20.76 -15.27
CA ASP A 27 -19.07 22.04 -14.91
C ASP A 27 -17.91 21.84 -13.92
N GLU A 28 -18.07 20.90 -12.98
CA GLU A 28 -17.04 20.53 -12.00
C GLU A 28 -15.82 19.80 -12.61
N ASP A 29 -15.89 19.32 -13.85
CA ASP A 29 -14.73 18.68 -14.51
C ASP A 29 -13.63 19.71 -14.78
N LEU A 30 -14.00 20.97 -15.03
CA LEU A 30 -13.04 22.06 -15.24
C LEU A 30 -12.27 22.37 -13.95
N GLU A 31 -12.98 22.35 -12.82
CA GLU A 31 -12.40 22.66 -11.51
C GLU A 31 -11.63 21.48 -10.89
N GLY A 32 -11.80 20.26 -11.41
CA GLY A 32 -11.18 19.05 -10.86
C GLY A 32 -11.76 18.65 -9.49
N CYS A 33 -12.92 19.22 -9.13
CA CYS A 33 -13.54 19.09 -7.81
C CYS A 33 -14.53 17.92 -7.74
N ARG A 34 -14.68 17.11 -8.79
CA ARG A 34 -15.67 16.04 -8.81
C ARG A 34 -15.40 15.04 -7.68
N PRO A 35 -16.38 14.73 -6.81
CA PRO A 35 -16.14 13.95 -5.58
C PRO A 35 -15.55 12.55 -5.78
N TRP A 36 -15.63 11.97 -6.97
CA TRP A 36 -15.07 10.64 -7.28
C TRP A 36 -13.79 10.65 -8.12
N LEU A 37 -13.35 11.79 -8.65
CA LEU A 37 -12.06 11.92 -9.34
C LEU A 37 -10.88 11.89 -8.36
N SER A 38 -11.07 12.48 -7.17
CA SER A 38 -10.01 12.55 -6.15
C SER A 38 -9.55 11.15 -5.73
N GLY A 39 -8.26 10.87 -5.98
CA GLY A 39 -7.59 9.62 -5.62
C GLY A 39 -7.62 8.49 -6.66
N ASN A 40 -8.33 8.66 -7.80
CA ASN A 40 -8.38 7.68 -8.90
C ASN A 40 -7.70 8.25 -10.15
N TRP A 41 -6.39 7.99 -10.35
CA TRP A 41 -5.66 8.59 -11.47
C TRP A 41 -6.14 8.14 -12.84
N GLU A 42 -6.68 6.93 -12.97
CA GLU A 42 -7.26 6.52 -14.26
C GLU A 42 -8.37 7.49 -14.69
N LEU A 43 -9.15 8.02 -13.73
CA LEU A 43 -10.20 8.99 -14.03
C LEU A 43 -9.64 10.39 -14.26
N GLU A 44 -8.56 10.75 -13.55
CA GLU A 44 -7.85 12.01 -13.78
C GLU A 44 -7.22 12.04 -15.17
N GLU A 45 -6.68 10.93 -15.64
CA GLU A 45 -6.17 10.81 -17.02
C GLU A 45 -7.31 10.87 -18.04
N ILE A 46 -8.44 10.19 -17.81
CA ILE A 46 -9.64 10.33 -18.65
C ILE A 46 -10.07 11.80 -18.73
N ARG A 47 -10.10 12.50 -17.58
CA ARG A 47 -10.43 13.93 -17.52
C ARG A 47 -9.45 14.76 -18.35
N LYS A 48 -8.13 14.57 -18.18
CA LYS A 48 -7.12 15.29 -18.96
C LYS A 48 -7.30 15.09 -20.47
N ILE A 49 -7.59 13.86 -20.89
CA ILE A 49 -7.82 13.50 -22.29
C ILE A 49 -9.06 14.23 -22.83
N VAL A 50 -10.21 14.13 -22.15
CA VAL A 50 -11.49 14.73 -22.59
C VAL A 50 -11.46 16.27 -22.55
N LEU A 51 -10.64 16.86 -21.68
CA LEU A 51 -10.43 18.31 -21.61
C LEU A 51 -9.36 18.81 -22.60
N SER A 52 -8.60 17.92 -23.24
CA SER A 52 -7.59 18.33 -24.22
C SER A 52 -8.23 18.98 -25.45
N THR A 53 -7.54 19.94 -26.04
CA THR A 53 -8.00 20.67 -27.24
C THR A 53 -8.05 19.79 -28.49
N GLU A 54 -7.32 18.68 -28.50
CA GLU A 54 -7.22 17.74 -29.61
C GLU A 54 -8.26 16.61 -29.51
N PHE A 55 -9.05 16.61 -28.42
CA PHE A 55 -10.04 15.57 -28.16
C PHE A 55 -11.21 15.61 -29.16
N VAL A 56 -11.47 14.45 -29.76
CA VAL A 56 -12.62 14.19 -30.62
C VAL A 56 -13.54 13.18 -29.93
N PRO A 57 -14.82 13.52 -29.71
CA PRO A 57 -15.79 12.63 -29.07
C PRO A 57 -15.89 11.25 -29.73
N VAL A 58 -15.78 10.21 -28.91
CA VAL A 58 -15.95 8.81 -29.29
C VAL A 58 -17.41 8.42 -29.10
N GLN A 59 -18.06 7.98 -30.18
CA GLN A 59 -19.47 7.58 -30.15
C GLN A 59 -19.67 6.17 -29.58
N ASP A 60 -18.68 5.29 -29.77
CA ASP A 60 -18.73 3.89 -29.33
C ASP A 60 -18.32 3.76 -27.85
N THR A 61 -19.27 4.02 -26.95
CA THR A 61 -19.08 3.83 -25.51
C THR A 61 -19.18 2.37 -25.08
N THR A 62 -19.84 1.51 -25.86
CA THR A 62 -19.98 0.08 -25.53
C THR A 62 -18.64 -0.64 -25.63
N SER A 63 -17.85 -0.35 -26.67
CA SER A 63 -16.49 -0.89 -26.78
C SER A 63 -15.57 -0.36 -25.68
N LEU A 64 -15.69 0.93 -25.31
CA LEU A 64 -14.97 1.48 -24.16
C LEU A 64 -15.34 0.77 -22.85
N GLU A 65 -16.63 0.56 -22.58
CA GLU A 65 -17.09 -0.12 -21.37
C GLU A 65 -16.57 -1.55 -21.32
N THR A 66 -16.68 -2.28 -22.43
CA THR A 66 -16.16 -3.64 -22.57
C THR A 66 -14.65 -3.67 -22.33
N LEU A 67 -13.91 -2.71 -22.88
CA LEU A 67 -12.46 -2.59 -22.73
C LEU A 67 -12.04 -2.40 -21.26
N TYR A 68 -12.61 -1.41 -20.57
CA TYR A 68 -12.29 -1.15 -19.16
C TYR A 68 -12.76 -2.28 -18.23
N MET A 69 -13.89 -2.92 -18.52
CA MET A 69 -14.35 -4.07 -17.72
C MET A 69 -13.43 -5.29 -17.90
N ASN A 70 -12.94 -5.57 -19.11
CA ASN A 70 -11.96 -6.65 -19.34
C ASN A 70 -10.61 -6.36 -18.70
N ALA A 71 -10.15 -5.11 -18.76
CA ALA A 71 -8.92 -4.68 -18.09
C ALA A 71 -8.95 -4.96 -16.58
N ARG A 72 -10.11 -4.75 -15.94
CA ARG A 72 -10.31 -5.00 -14.49
C ARG A 72 -10.48 -6.47 -14.13
N ASN A 73 -11.07 -7.26 -15.02
CA ASN A 73 -11.33 -8.68 -14.78
C ASN A 73 -10.13 -9.58 -15.16
N TYR A 74 -8.92 -9.01 -15.27
CA TYR A 74 -7.66 -9.71 -15.55
C TYR A 74 -7.61 -10.44 -16.89
N ASN A 75 -8.43 -10.06 -17.87
CA ASN A 75 -8.41 -10.69 -19.19
C ASN A 75 -7.57 -9.89 -20.19
N GLY A 76 -6.25 -9.83 -19.95
CA GLY A 76 -5.32 -9.00 -20.72
C GLY A 76 -5.23 -9.35 -22.22
N ALA A 77 -5.37 -10.63 -22.57
CA ALA A 77 -5.36 -11.10 -23.97
C ALA A 77 -6.54 -10.56 -24.79
N ASP A 78 -7.68 -10.31 -24.15
CA ASP A 78 -8.85 -9.75 -24.82
C ASP A 78 -8.71 -8.23 -25.04
N VAL A 79 -7.94 -7.52 -24.21
CA VAL A 79 -7.83 -6.05 -24.31
C VAL A 79 -7.11 -5.61 -25.59
N SER A 80 -6.02 -6.27 -26.00
CA SER A 80 -5.31 -5.95 -27.25
C SER A 80 -6.17 -6.27 -28.48
N VAL A 81 -6.90 -7.39 -28.44
CA VAL A 81 -7.86 -7.77 -29.48
C VAL A 81 -9.03 -6.79 -29.56
N LEU A 82 -9.54 -6.32 -28.42
CA LEU A 82 -10.61 -5.33 -28.35
C LEU A 82 -10.15 -3.97 -28.88
N LEU A 83 -8.93 -3.52 -28.53
CA LEU A 83 -8.34 -2.29 -29.07
C LEU A 83 -8.22 -2.37 -30.60
N ALA A 84 -7.63 -3.46 -31.11
CA ALA A 84 -7.46 -3.66 -32.55
C ALA A 84 -8.79 -3.74 -33.33
N LYS A 85 -9.86 -4.20 -32.68
CA LYS A 85 -11.22 -4.25 -33.27
C LYS A 85 -12.00 -2.95 -33.10
N SER A 86 -11.58 -2.08 -32.19
CA SER A 86 -12.24 -0.81 -31.91
C SER A 86 -11.70 0.30 -32.81
N ASN A 87 -12.52 1.31 -33.09
CA ASN A 87 -12.06 2.55 -33.73
C ASN A 87 -11.62 3.62 -32.71
N ILE A 88 -11.24 3.19 -31.50
CA ILE A 88 -10.86 4.09 -30.41
C ILE A 88 -9.37 4.42 -30.56
N PRO A 89 -8.98 5.71 -30.60
CA PRO A 89 -7.57 6.09 -30.62
C PRO A 89 -6.83 5.55 -29.40
N GLU A 90 -5.70 4.87 -29.59
CA GLU A 90 -4.92 4.32 -28.47
C GLU A 90 -4.48 5.40 -27.48
N SER A 91 -4.13 6.59 -27.97
CA SER A 91 -3.77 7.76 -27.15
C SER A 91 -4.85 8.15 -26.13
N TYR A 92 -6.11 7.75 -26.35
CA TYR A 92 -7.22 8.05 -25.45
C TYR A 92 -7.39 7.04 -24.31
N VAL A 93 -6.75 5.89 -24.39
CA VAL A 93 -7.02 4.76 -23.49
C VAL A 93 -5.76 4.15 -22.88
N LEU A 94 -4.60 4.26 -23.53
CA LEU A 94 -3.36 3.66 -23.03
C LEU A 94 -2.97 4.14 -21.63
N GLN A 95 -3.00 5.45 -21.36
CA GLN A 95 -2.61 5.98 -20.05
C GLN A 95 -3.61 5.58 -18.93
N PRO A 96 -4.94 5.73 -19.10
CA PRO A 96 -5.89 5.21 -18.12
C PRO A 96 -5.81 3.68 -17.91
N LEU A 97 -5.57 2.92 -18.98
CA LEU A 97 -5.42 1.46 -18.92
C LEU A 97 -4.14 1.08 -18.17
N LEU A 98 -3.04 1.82 -18.31
CA LEU A 98 -1.82 1.62 -17.52
C LEU A 98 -2.09 1.71 -16.02
N TYR A 99 -2.80 2.75 -15.56
CA TYR A 99 -3.16 2.90 -14.14
C TYR A 99 -4.15 1.82 -13.68
N THR A 100 -5.10 1.44 -14.55
CA THR A 100 -6.03 0.35 -14.26
C THR A 100 -5.28 -0.97 -14.10
N ALA A 101 -4.37 -1.29 -15.02
CA ALA A 101 -3.55 -2.50 -14.99
C ALA A 101 -2.68 -2.57 -13.72
N ALA A 102 -2.06 -1.46 -13.32
CA ALA A 102 -1.30 -1.39 -12.07
C ALA A 102 -2.19 -1.72 -10.85
N ARG A 103 -3.34 -1.03 -10.72
CA ARG A 103 -4.26 -1.23 -9.59
C ARG A 103 -4.80 -2.64 -9.52
N GLU A 104 -5.16 -3.18 -10.67
CA GLU A 104 -5.73 -4.51 -10.80
C GLU A 104 -4.63 -5.53 -11.08
N GLY A 105 -3.37 -5.33 -10.70
CA GLY A 105 -2.31 -6.35 -10.77
C GLY A 105 -2.12 -7.08 -12.11
N ASN A 106 -2.49 -6.47 -13.24
CA ASN A 106 -2.47 -7.09 -14.56
C ASN A 106 -1.18 -6.72 -15.31
N PHE A 107 -0.13 -7.51 -15.11
CA PHE A 107 1.20 -7.25 -15.68
C PHE A 107 1.19 -7.20 -17.22
N ASP A 108 0.48 -8.12 -17.87
CA ASP A 108 0.49 -8.23 -19.33
C ASP A 108 -0.13 -6.99 -19.99
N LEU A 109 -1.25 -6.50 -19.44
CA LEU A 109 -1.84 -5.24 -19.90
C LEU A 109 -0.95 -4.03 -19.59
N PHE A 110 -0.29 -4.03 -18.43
CA PHE A 110 0.62 -2.95 -18.05
C PHE A 110 1.81 -2.86 -19.03
N SER A 111 2.44 -4.00 -19.32
CA SER A 111 3.52 -4.09 -20.32
C SER A 111 3.03 -3.66 -21.69
N TYR A 112 1.88 -4.15 -22.13
CA TYR A 112 1.28 -3.75 -23.41
C TYR A 112 1.13 -2.23 -23.51
N CYS A 113 0.60 -1.58 -22.47
CA CYS A 113 0.40 -0.13 -22.49
C CYS A 113 1.72 0.62 -22.69
N ILE A 114 2.78 0.20 -22.00
CA ILE A 114 4.12 0.80 -22.13
C ILE A 114 4.69 0.57 -23.54
N ASP A 115 4.59 -0.65 -24.05
CA ASP A 115 5.10 -1.01 -25.38
C ASP A 115 4.41 -0.20 -26.51
N HIS A 116 3.18 0.26 -26.27
CA HIS A 116 2.40 1.10 -27.20
C HIS A 116 2.51 2.60 -26.89
N GLY A 117 3.41 3.00 -25.99
CA GLY A 117 3.76 4.41 -25.77
C GLY A 117 3.02 5.10 -24.63
N ALA A 118 2.40 4.37 -23.70
CA ALA A 118 1.95 4.96 -22.43
C ALA A 118 3.14 5.56 -21.67
N ASP A 119 2.96 6.76 -21.11
CA ASP A 119 4.01 7.47 -20.41
C ASP A 119 4.10 6.99 -18.95
N ILE A 120 5.21 6.33 -18.64
CA ILE A 120 5.53 5.87 -17.28
C ILE A 120 6.04 6.99 -16.36
N SER A 121 6.48 8.11 -16.94
CA SER A 121 7.00 9.28 -16.23
C SER A 121 5.91 10.26 -15.80
N ALA A 122 4.74 10.22 -16.46
CA ALA A 122 3.58 11.08 -16.19
C ALA A 122 3.06 11.00 -14.73
N GLY A 123 3.42 9.95 -14.00
CA GLY A 123 3.11 9.81 -12.59
C GLY A 123 4.25 9.18 -11.81
N THR A 124 4.97 9.99 -11.02
CA THR A 124 5.93 9.52 -9.98
C THR A 124 5.34 8.55 -8.95
N ARG A 125 4.03 8.25 -9.06
CA ARG A 125 3.24 7.43 -8.15
C ARG A 125 2.73 6.13 -8.79
N ILE A 126 3.02 5.80 -10.06
CA ILE A 126 2.54 4.56 -10.68
C ILE A 126 2.88 3.32 -9.83
N LEU A 127 4.04 3.33 -9.19
CA LEU A 127 4.49 2.29 -8.27
C LEU A 127 3.56 2.12 -7.05
N ASN A 128 2.93 3.20 -6.55
CA ASN A 128 1.95 3.14 -5.46
C ASN A 128 0.62 2.49 -5.89
N TYR A 129 0.37 2.42 -7.20
CA TYR A 129 -0.83 1.82 -7.76
C TYR A 129 -0.64 0.35 -8.09
N ILE A 130 0.61 -0.13 -8.23
CA ILE A 130 0.85 -1.56 -8.40
C ILE A 130 0.25 -2.27 -7.18
N HIS A 131 -0.66 -3.20 -7.44
CA HIS A 131 -1.40 -3.92 -6.42
C HIS A 131 -0.44 -4.45 -5.34
N PRO A 132 -0.71 -4.20 -4.04
CA PRO A 132 0.08 -4.79 -2.97
C PRO A 132 0.07 -6.31 -3.03
N SER A 133 1.10 -6.97 -2.52
CA SER A 133 1.16 -8.44 -2.43
C SER A 133 1.10 -9.19 -3.77
N THR A 134 1.48 -8.57 -4.89
CA THR A 134 1.66 -9.30 -6.17
C THR A 134 2.73 -10.37 -6.07
N ASN A 135 3.76 -10.12 -5.25
CA ASN A 135 4.98 -10.89 -5.09
C ASN A 135 5.63 -11.27 -6.43
N ASP A 136 5.47 -10.40 -7.43
CA ASP A 136 5.87 -10.62 -8.82
C ASP A 136 6.96 -9.61 -9.20
N THR A 137 8.18 -10.10 -9.41
CA THR A 137 9.34 -9.24 -9.72
C THR A 137 9.31 -8.70 -11.14
N ARG A 138 8.48 -9.26 -12.05
CA ARG A 138 8.42 -8.83 -13.45
C ARG A 138 8.13 -7.33 -13.58
N TRP A 139 7.30 -6.79 -12.68
CA TRP A 139 7.04 -5.35 -12.58
C TRP A 139 8.30 -4.55 -12.32
N LEU A 140 9.13 -5.00 -11.37
CA LEU A 140 10.36 -4.31 -10.99
C LEU A 140 11.44 -4.45 -12.04
N ASP A 141 11.53 -5.63 -12.67
CA ASP A 141 12.42 -5.88 -13.81
C ASP A 141 12.12 -4.92 -14.96
N LEU A 142 10.85 -4.82 -15.37
CA LEU A 142 10.40 -3.89 -16.41
C LEU A 142 10.72 -2.44 -16.06
N LEU A 143 10.36 -1.99 -14.85
CA LEU A 143 10.63 -0.63 -14.40
C LEU A 143 12.14 -0.31 -14.35
N HIS A 144 12.95 -1.27 -13.90
CA HIS A 144 14.40 -1.13 -13.87
C HIS A 144 14.99 -1.05 -15.28
N ASP A 145 14.51 -1.86 -16.22
CA ASP A 145 14.98 -1.84 -17.60
C ASP A 145 14.65 -0.53 -18.33
N LEU A 146 13.50 0.06 -18.01
CA LEU A 146 13.10 1.40 -18.47
C LEU A 146 13.84 2.55 -17.76
N ASP A 147 14.77 2.25 -16.85
CA ASP A 147 15.44 3.20 -15.96
C ASP A 147 14.45 4.13 -15.23
N PHE A 148 13.30 3.57 -14.82
CA PHE A 148 12.26 4.30 -14.10
C PHE A 148 12.85 4.97 -12.87
N MET A 149 12.59 6.27 -12.71
CA MET A 149 13.19 7.10 -11.66
C MET A 149 14.73 6.98 -11.54
N GLN A 150 15.42 6.69 -12.64
CA GLN A 150 16.87 6.46 -12.68
C GLN A 150 17.31 5.28 -11.78
N TRP A 151 16.52 4.21 -11.68
CA TRP A 151 16.88 3.03 -10.86
C TRP A 151 18.13 2.30 -11.38
N LYS A 152 18.28 2.21 -12.70
CA LYS A 152 19.42 1.55 -13.34
C LYS A 152 20.65 2.45 -13.36
N THR A 153 20.47 3.75 -13.63
CA THR A 153 21.58 4.72 -13.69
C THR A 153 22.00 5.28 -12.33
N LYS A 154 21.11 5.30 -11.35
CA LYS A 154 21.37 5.74 -9.97
C LYS A 154 20.70 4.80 -8.95
N PRO A 155 21.27 3.62 -8.66
CA PRO A 155 20.68 2.61 -7.78
C PRO A 155 20.24 3.10 -6.40
N LYS A 156 20.91 4.12 -5.84
CA LYS A 156 20.51 4.79 -4.59
C LYS A 156 19.08 5.33 -4.60
N ASN A 157 18.49 5.56 -5.78
CA ASN A 157 17.13 6.02 -5.93
C ASN A 157 16.10 4.97 -5.48
N LEU A 158 16.50 3.69 -5.40
CA LEU A 158 15.71 2.62 -4.79
C LEU A 158 15.54 2.80 -3.28
N SER A 159 16.42 3.56 -2.62
CA SER A 159 16.33 3.86 -1.18
C SER A 159 15.45 5.08 -0.85
N TYR A 160 14.88 5.76 -1.85
CA TYR A 160 13.92 6.84 -1.60
C TYR A 160 12.54 6.27 -1.23
N SER A 161 11.81 6.97 -0.34
CA SER A 161 10.49 6.55 0.15
C SER A 161 9.49 6.22 -0.94
N ARG A 162 9.47 7.01 -2.02
CA ARG A 162 8.64 6.77 -3.20
C ARG A 162 8.97 5.49 -3.98
N SER A 163 10.16 4.90 -3.77
CA SER A 163 10.59 3.66 -4.41
C SER A 163 10.44 2.49 -3.45
N TYR A 164 11.09 2.54 -2.27
CA TYR A 164 11.11 1.36 -1.41
C TYR A 164 9.74 1.06 -0.81
N TRP A 165 8.95 2.08 -0.43
CA TRP A 165 7.73 1.85 0.35
C TRP A 165 6.72 0.96 -0.37
N PRO A 166 6.35 1.21 -1.65
CA PRO A 166 5.47 0.29 -2.37
C PRO A 166 6.09 -1.10 -2.54
N ILE A 167 7.41 -1.17 -2.82
CA ILE A 167 8.11 -2.45 -3.03
C ILE A 167 8.03 -3.33 -1.78
N LEU A 168 8.11 -2.74 -0.58
CA LEU A 168 7.98 -3.48 0.68
C LEU A 168 6.58 -4.11 0.84
N GLN A 169 5.57 -3.55 0.19
CA GLN A 169 4.20 -4.06 0.20
C GLN A 169 3.96 -5.08 -0.90
N MET A 170 4.82 -5.18 -1.91
CA MET A 170 4.63 -6.12 -3.02
C MET A 170 4.92 -7.57 -2.63
N GLY A 171 5.78 -7.82 -1.64
CA GLY A 171 6.02 -9.18 -1.12
C GLY A 171 7.50 -9.53 -0.96
N PRO A 172 7.81 -10.72 -0.38
CA PRO A 172 9.17 -11.12 -0.06
C PRO A 172 10.11 -11.17 -1.28
N GLU A 173 9.66 -11.65 -2.43
CA GLU A 173 10.52 -11.75 -3.62
C GLU A 173 10.85 -10.37 -4.20
N CYS A 174 9.88 -9.45 -4.15
CA CYS A 174 10.10 -8.05 -4.52
C CYS A 174 11.08 -7.34 -3.59
N ILE A 175 11.07 -7.68 -2.29
CA ILE A 175 12.05 -7.18 -1.32
C ILE A 175 13.43 -7.76 -1.60
N ARG A 176 13.55 -9.06 -1.87
CA ARG A 176 14.83 -9.68 -2.27
C ARG A 176 15.38 -9.03 -3.54
N TRP A 177 14.51 -8.78 -4.52
CA TRP A 177 14.85 -8.04 -5.73
C TRP A 177 15.40 -6.64 -5.41
N TRP A 178 14.70 -5.89 -4.54
CA TRP A 178 15.10 -4.54 -4.15
C TRP A 178 16.47 -4.51 -3.46
N LEU A 179 16.71 -5.45 -2.54
CA LEU A 179 18.00 -5.62 -1.87
C LEU A 179 19.11 -5.97 -2.89
N HIS A 180 18.84 -6.88 -3.83
CA HIS A 180 19.78 -7.29 -4.86
C HIS A 180 20.22 -6.13 -5.77
N HIS A 181 19.30 -5.21 -6.07
CA HIS A 181 19.55 -4.06 -6.94
C HIS A 181 20.09 -2.82 -6.20
N GLY A 182 20.53 -2.98 -4.94
CA GLY A 182 21.17 -1.91 -4.16
C GLY A 182 20.21 -1.03 -3.36
N GLY A 183 18.95 -1.44 -3.24
CA GLY A 183 18.01 -0.89 -2.29
C GLY A 183 18.49 -1.10 -0.85
N THR A 184 18.55 -0.03 -0.06
CA THR A 184 19.05 -0.07 1.32
C THR A 184 18.20 0.82 2.23
N GLN A 185 18.10 0.44 3.50
CA GLN A 185 17.49 1.27 4.56
C GLN A 185 18.32 1.13 5.84
N HIS A 186 18.62 2.26 6.48
CA HIS A 186 19.45 2.25 7.68
C HIS A 186 18.71 1.75 8.93
N ARG A 187 17.39 1.88 8.98
CA ARG A 187 16.55 1.47 10.12
C ARG A 187 15.18 1.00 9.63
N ALA A 188 14.60 0.02 10.31
CA ALA A 188 13.24 -0.45 10.03
C ALA A 188 12.15 0.62 10.29
N ARG A 189 12.48 1.65 11.07
CA ARG A 189 11.54 2.68 11.51
C ARG A 189 10.84 3.39 10.35
N TYR A 190 11.58 3.69 9.29
CA TYR A 190 11.03 4.35 8.09
C TYR A 190 10.07 3.47 7.29
N SER A 191 10.06 2.15 7.55
CA SER A 191 9.12 1.21 6.95
C SER A 191 7.76 1.23 7.64
N VAL A 192 7.65 1.75 8.87
CA VAL A 192 6.37 1.82 9.63
C VAL A 192 5.88 3.26 9.86
N GLU A 193 6.75 4.26 9.77
CA GLU A 193 6.44 5.68 10.03
C GLU A 193 5.37 6.27 9.10
N HIS A 194 5.32 5.82 7.84
CA HIS A 194 4.32 6.26 6.85
C HIS A 194 3.41 5.13 6.38
N ALA A 195 3.47 3.98 7.05
CA ALA A 195 2.80 2.80 6.59
C ALA A 195 1.40 2.72 7.17
N GLN A 196 0.40 2.76 6.29
CA GLN A 196 -0.95 2.38 6.65
C GLN A 196 -1.03 0.88 7.07
N TYR A 197 -0.10 0.07 6.56
CA TYR A 197 -0.03 -1.38 6.72
C TYR A 197 1.40 -1.87 6.99
N LEU A 198 1.54 -2.88 7.84
CA LEU A 198 2.80 -3.57 8.07
C LEU A 198 3.14 -4.47 6.87
N PRO A 199 4.40 -4.57 6.42
CA PRO A 199 4.81 -5.64 5.51
C PRO A 199 4.42 -7.00 6.10
N PRO A 200 3.92 -7.94 5.29
CA PRO A 200 3.46 -9.24 5.81
C PRO A 200 4.62 -10.05 6.39
N ALA A 201 4.35 -11.02 7.27
CA ALA A 201 5.39 -11.79 7.96
C ALA A 201 6.47 -12.40 7.05
N PRO A 202 6.17 -12.92 5.83
CA PRO A 202 7.21 -13.35 4.89
C PRO A 202 8.18 -12.22 4.48
N ALA A 203 7.70 -10.99 4.32
CA ALA A 203 8.54 -9.82 4.05
C ALA A 203 9.44 -9.49 5.24
N ILE A 204 8.90 -9.54 6.47
CA ILE A 204 9.68 -9.34 7.71
C ILE A 204 10.80 -10.36 7.82
N ARG A 205 10.54 -11.62 7.45
CA ARG A 205 11.54 -12.68 7.44
C ARG A 205 12.73 -12.34 6.54
N VAL A 206 12.48 -11.81 5.35
CA VAL A 206 13.56 -11.36 4.43
C VAL A 206 14.42 -10.28 5.10
N PHE A 207 13.80 -9.32 5.79
CA PHE A 207 14.55 -8.28 6.51
C PHE A 207 15.34 -8.82 7.69
N LEU A 208 14.78 -9.75 8.47
CA LEU A 208 15.49 -10.42 9.56
C LEU A 208 16.70 -11.21 9.04
N GLU A 209 16.55 -11.95 7.93
CA GLU A 209 17.63 -12.68 7.28
C GLU A 209 18.75 -11.75 6.80
N HIS A 210 18.39 -10.59 6.23
CA HIS A 210 19.35 -9.69 5.60
C HIS A 210 20.00 -8.70 6.55
N PHE A 211 19.21 -8.03 7.40
CA PHE A 211 19.68 -6.97 8.30
C PHE A 211 19.89 -7.44 9.75
N GLY A 212 19.33 -8.59 10.13
CA GLY A 212 19.34 -9.08 11.49
C GLY A 212 18.37 -8.33 12.43
N LEU A 213 18.23 -8.85 13.65
CA LEU A 213 17.30 -8.31 14.65
C LEU A 213 17.61 -6.85 15.03
N ALA A 214 18.88 -6.45 15.04
CA ALA A 214 19.30 -5.10 15.45
C ALA A 214 18.68 -3.99 14.60
N TRP A 215 18.28 -4.29 13.37
CA TRP A 215 17.62 -3.35 12.46
C TRP A 215 16.20 -2.95 12.91
N PHE A 216 15.56 -3.79 13.71
CA PHE A 216 14.23 -3.58 14.29
C PHE A 216 14.25 -2.87 15.66
N ARG A 217 15.43 -2.65 16.24
CA ARG A 217 15.55 -1.94 17.52
C ARG A 217 15.08 -0.49 17.37
N ASP A 218 14.30 0.00 18.35
CA ASP A 218 13.74 1.35 18.42
C ASP A 218 12.96 1.74 17.15
N SER A 219 12.38 0.76 16.46
CA SER A 219 11.67 0.99 15.21
C SER A 219 10.16 1.05 15.35
N GLY A 220 9.60 0.53 16.45
CA GLY A 220 8.15 0.42 16.65
C GLY A 220 7.50 -0.73 15.88
N PHE A 221 8.27 -1.62 15.24
CA PHE A 221 7.72 -2.68 14.39
C PHE A 221 6.89 -3.70 15.19
N LEU A 222 7.42 -4.15 16.32
CA LEU A 222 6.73 -5.10 17.20
C LEU A 222 5.45 -4.47 17.78
N GLN A 223 5.55 -3.22 18.24
CA GLN A 223 4.45 -2.43 18.78
C GLN A 223 3.34 -2.28 17.74
N PHE A 224 3.68 -1.95 16.50
CA PHE A 224 2.71 -1.81 15.43
C PHE A 224 2.07 -3.14 15.02
N ALA A 225 2.86 -4.21 14.92
CA ALA A 225 2.34 -5.56 14.68
C ALA A 225 1.33 -5.97 15.76
N CYS A 226 1.63 -5.69 17.03
CA CYS A 226 0.72 -5.91 18.16
C CYS A 226 -0.56 -5.07 18.04
N GLN A 227 -0.45 -3.79 17.69
CA GLN A 227 -1.62 -2.90 17.52
C GLN A 227 -2.55 -3.38 16.40
N LYS A 228 -2.00 -3.91 15.31
CA LYS A 228 -2.76 -4.42 14.15
C LYS A 228 -3.28 -5.84 14.34
N GLY A 229 -2.83 -6.54 15.37
CA GLY A 229 -3.26 -7.91 15.63
C GLY A 229 -2.53 -8.95 14.80
N ASP A 230 -1.38 -8.61 14.23
CA ASP A 230 -0.61 -9.49 13.36
C ASP A 230 0.20 -10.50 14.18
N MET A 231 -0.47 -11.60 14.58
CA MET A 231 0.12 -12.67 15.37
C MET A 231 1.35 -13.29 14.71
N GLU A 232 1.34 -13.46 13.39
CA GLU A 232 2.45 -14.12 12.68
C GLU A 232 3.72 -13.27 12.75
N SER A 233 3.59 -11.97 12.48
CA SER A 233 4.71 -11.02 12.57
C SER A 233 5.24 -10.85 13.99
N VAL A 234 4.34 -10.84 14.99
CA VAL A 234 4.74 -10.79 16.41
C VAL A 234 5.52 -12.03 16.82
N VAL A 235 5.00 -13.22 16.50
CA VAL A 235 5.68 -14.49 16.80
C VAL A 235 7.05 -14.51 16.15
N LEU A 236 7.15 -14.14 14.87
CA LEU A 236 8.40 -14.10 14.13
C LEU A 236 9.45 -13.20 14.80
N LEU A 237 9.09 -11.97 15.19
CA LEU A 237 10.00 -11.02 15.81
C LEU A 237 10.42 -11.48 17.21
N VAL A 238 9.47 -11.96 18.03
CA VAL A 238 9.75 -12.41 19.41
C VAL A 238 10.61 -13.67 19.41
N GLU A 239 10.35 -14.62 18.52
CA GLU A 239 11.18 -15.82 18.39
C GLU A 239 12.57 -15.53 17.82
N ALA A 240 12.71 -14.47 17.02
CA ALA A 240 14.01 -13.95 16.61
C ALA A 240 14.77 -13.23 17.75
N GLY A 241 14.13 -13.02 18.91
CA GLY A 241 14.72 -12.43 20.11
C GLY A 241 14.40 -10.95 20.33
N ALA A 242 13.37 -10.40 19.65
CA ALA A 242 12.93 -9.03 19.90
C ALA A 242 12.55 -8.84 21.38
N ASP A 243 12.95 -7.71 21.96
CA ASP A 243 12.62 -7.39 23.34
C ASP A 243 11.15 -6.96 23.45
N VAL A 244 10.33 -7.80 24.08
CA VAL A 244 8.90 -7.55 24.30
C VAL A 244 8.63 -6.36 25.23
N ASN A 245 9.63 -5.94 26.00
CA ASN A 245 9.57 -4.80 26.91
C ASN A 245 10.29 -3.56 26.36
N GLU A 246 10.68 -3.56 25.08
CA GLU A 246 11.37 -2.44 24.47
C GLU A 246 10.53 -1.15 24.56
N ASP A 247 11.13 -0.13 25.15
CA ASP A 247 10.63 1.23 25.13
C ASP A 247 11.08 1.89 23.83
N VAL A 248 10.12 2.13 22.92
CA VAL A 248 10.38 2.77 21.63
C VAL A 248 10.26 4.27 21.79
N THR A 249 11.23 4.99 21.25
CA THR A 249 11.21 6.46 21.18
C THR A 249 9.97 6.88 20.40
N PRO A 250 9.11 7.78 20.90
CA PRO A 250 7.96 8.25 20.15
C PRO A 250 8.36 8.77 18.76
N LEU A 251 7.56 8.49 17.74
CA LEU A 251 7.64 9.25 16.48
C LEU A 251 7.31 10.70 16.81
N GLY A 252 8.21 11.63 16.45
CA GLY A 252 8.21 13.00 16.98
C GLY A 252 6.93 13.81 16.76
N ASP A 253 6.89 14.99 17.37
CA ASP A 253 5.72 15.87 17.52
C ASP A 253 5.11 16.45 16.22
N ASP A 254 5.69 16.18 15.04
CA ASP A 254 5.27 16.78 13.75
C ASP A 254 4.19 15.96 13.00
N LEU A 255 3.63 14.95 13.65
CA LEU A 255 2.45 14.26 13.14
C LEU A 255 1.21 15.04 13.56
N ARG A 256 0.52 15.64 12.59
CA ARG A 256 -0.85 16.19 12.73
C ARG A 256 -1.86 15.20 13.35
N GLU A 257 -1.47 13.94 13.51
CA GLU A 257 -2.26 12.82 14.04
C GLU A 257 -1.78 12.31 15.42
N GLY A 258 -0.83 12.99 16.08
CA GLY A 258 -0.31 12.61 17.40
C GLY A 258 0.73 11.48 17.36
N PRO A 259 1.40 11.18 18.48
CA PRO A 259 2.45 10.16 18.52
C PRO A 259 1.82 8.77 18.35
N VAL A 260 2.04 8.14 17.20
CA VAL A 260 1.34 6.91 16.79
C VAL A 260 1.64 5.70 17.69
N TYR A 261 2.78 5.70 18.40
CA TYR A 261 3.30 4.53 19.13
C TYR A 261 3.92 4.88 20.49
N VAL A 262 3.10 5.25 21.47
CA VAL A 262 3.58 5.51 22.84
C VAL A 262 3.19 4.32 23.74
N GLY A 263 3.96 3.24 23.67
CA GLY A 263 3.74 2.09 24.55
C GLY A 263 4.52 0.85 24.14
N ARG A 264 4.61 -0.10 25.06
CA ARG A 264 5.26 -1.39 24.81
C ARG A 264 4.36 -2.29 23.97
N ALA A 265 4.92 -3.39 23.48
CA ALA A 265 4.19 -4.37 22.66
C ALA A 265 2.85 -4.79 23.33
N LEU A 266 2.88 -5.01 24.64
CA LEU A 266 1.71 -5.41 25.42
C LEU A 266 0.64 -4.33 25.50
N ASP A 267 1.02 -3.06 25.64
CA ASP A 267 0.10 -1.91 25.62
C ASP A 267 -0.60 -1.81 24.26
N MET A 268 0.15 -2.00 23.17
CA MET A 268 -0.39 -1.94 21.82
C MET A 268 -1.34 -3.09 21.50
N ALA A 269 -1.02 -4.32 21.93
CA ALA A 269 -1.93 -5.45 21.81
C ALA A 269 -3.26 -5.19 22.54
N LEU A 270 -3.19 -4.51 23.68
CA LEU A 270 -4.39 -4.11 24.42
C LEU A 270 -5.20 -3.05 23.68
N ILE A 271 -4.56 -1.97 23.22
CA ILE A 271 -5.21 -0.88 22.47
C ILE A 271 -5.91 -1.44 21.23
N GLY A 272 -5.26 -2.35 20.50
CA GLY A 272 -5.86 -3.05 19.36
C GLY A 272 -6.97 -4.05 19.70
N GLY A 273 -7.11 -4.44 20.98
CA GLY A 273 -8.13 -5.40 21.42
C GLY A 273 -7.78 -6.86 21.09
N HIS A 274 -6.50 -7.19 21.03
CA HIS A 274 -6.03 -8.51 20.58
C HIS A 274 -5.66 -9.41 21.76
N ASP A 275 -6.67 -9.98 22.42
CA ASP A 275 -6.53 -10.82 23.63
C ASP A 275 -5.55 -12.00 23.49
N ALA A 276 -5.55 -12.67 22.34
CA ALA A 276 -4.65 -13.79 22.07
C ALA A 276 -3.19 -13.34 22.07
N LEU A 277 -2.92 -12.21 21.41
CA LEU A 277 -1.59 -11.58 21.36
C LEU A 277 -1.16 -11.09 22.74
N PHE A 278 -2.08 -10.48 23.48
CA PHE A 278 -1.83 -10.04 24.85
C PHE A 278 -1.37 -11.20 25.74
N ARG A 279 -2.09 -12.33 25.69
CA ARG A 279 -1.72 -13.55 26.45
C ARG A 279 -0.39 -14.14 25.98
N TYR A 280 -0.15 -14.16 24.67
CA TYR A 280 1.12 -14.62 24.11
C TYR A 280 2.30 -13.78 24.63
N LEU A 281 2.20 -12.45 24.61
CA LEU A 281 3.24 -11.54 25.09
C LEU A 281 3.50 -11.73 26.60
N LEU A 282 2.46 -11.91 27.41
CA LEU A 282 2.62 -12.23 28.84
C LEU A 282 3.40 -13.53 29.07
N GLN A 283 3.11 -14.58 28.29
CA GLN A 283 3.86 -15.85 28.36
C GLN A 283 5.34 -15.68 27.96
N ARG A 284 5.65 -14.65 27.15
CA ARG A 284 7.01 -14.29 26.74
C ARG A 284 7.68 -13.27 27.67
N GLY A 285 7.07 -12.98 28.82
CA GLY A 285 7.65 -12.11 29.86
C GLY A 285 7.42 -10.63 29.65
N ALA A 286 6.42 -10.24 28.85
CA ALA A 286 6.02 -8.85 28.72
C ALA A 286 5.47 -8.31 30.04
N ARG A 287 5.82 -7.06 30.36
CA ARG A 287 5.48 -6.35 31.58
C ARG A 287 4.81 -5.02 31.27
N VAL A 288 3.89 -4.64 32.13
CA VAL A 288 3.18 -3.36 32.06
C VAL A 288 3.66 -2.44 33.16
N ARG A 289 3.88 -1.17 32.83
CA ARG A 289 4.18 -0.14 33.82
C ARG A 289 2.97 0.13 34.71
N ARG A 290 3.19 0.27 36.01
CA ARG A 290 2.10 0.53 36.98
C ARG A 290 1.30 1.79 36.64
N SER A 291 1.95 2.84 36.14
CA SER A 291 1.32 4.07 35.64
C SER A 291 0.27 3.81 34.54
N CYS A 292 0.48 2.82 33.66
CA CYS A 292 -0.46 2.45 32.59
C CYS A 292 -1.72 1.75 33.12
N VAL A 293 -1.57 0.89 34.13
CA VAL A 293 -2.70 0.18 34.78
C VAL A 293 -3.65 1.17 35.45
N ARG A 294 -3.11 2.22 36.08
CA ARG A 294 -3.89 3.24 36.81
C ARG A 294 -4.65 4.20 35.89
N SER A 295 -4.16 4.45 34.69
CA SER A 295 -4.62 5.57 33.84
C SER A 295 -5.46 5.17 32.63
N GLY A 296 -5.31 3.95 32.07
CA GLY A 296 -5.83 3.68 30.71
C GLY A 296 -6.74 2.47 30.54
N TRP A 297 -6.99 1.65 31.57
CA TRP A 297 -7.54 0.29 31.39
C TRP A 297 -8.96 0.12 31.97
N ALA A 298 -9.67 1.25 32.20
CA ALA A 298 -11.03 1.25 32.72
C ALA A 298 -11.96 0.41 31.81
N GLY A 299 -12.58 -0.63 32.37
CA GLY A 299 -13.46 -1.56 31.65
C GLY A 299 -12.83 -2.88 31.22
N ARG A 300 -11.52 -3.11 31.44
CA ARG A 300 -10.84 -4.38 31.14
C ARG A 300 -10.30 -5.10 32.37
N GLN A 301 -11.12 -5.16 33.43
CA GLN A 301 -10.74 -5.71 34.74
C GLN A 301 -10.14 -7.12 34.65
N GLN A 302 -10.69 -7.99 33.80
CA GLN A 302 -10.18 -9.36 33.61
C GLN A 302 -8.71 -9.41 33.17
N MET A 303 -8.24 -8.42 32.41
CA MET A 303 -6.85 -8.33 31.97
C MET A 303 -5.94 -7.75 33.05
N VAL A 304 -6.44 -6.79 33.82
CA VAL A 304 -5.73 -6.27 35.01
C VAL A 304 -5.52 -7.41 36.02
N ASP A 305 -6.58 -8.16 36.34
CA ASP A 305 -6.53 -9.32 37.24
C ASP A 305 -5.58 -10.41 36.72
N LEU A 306 -5.45 -10.55 35.39
CA LEU A 306 -4.52 -11.49 34.80
C LEU A 306 -3.07 -11.03 35.01
N ILE A 307 -2.76 -9.77 34.73
CA ILE A 307 -1.41 -9.21 34.92
C ILE A 307 -0.98 -9.29 36.38
N GLU A 308 -1.85 -8.89 37.31
CA GLU A 308 -1.58 -8.94 38.74
C GLU A 308 -1.27 -10.37 39.18
N ARG A 309 -2.07 -11.33 38.71
CA ARG A 309 -1.89 -12.76 39.02
C ARG A 309 -0.57 -13.33 38.47
N VAL A 310 -0.14 -12.90 37.29
CA VAL A 310 1.13 -13.36 36.71
C VAL A 310 2.33 -12.52 37.17
N GLY A 311 2.11 -11.48 37.99
CA GLY A 311 3.18 -10.60 38.46
C GLY A 311 3.82 -9.77 37.35
N ALA A 312 3.11 -9.49 36.26
CA ALA A 312 3.62 -8.78 35.09
C ALA A 312 3.55 -7.24 35.23
N ILE A 313 3.56 -6.73 36.47
CA ILE A 313 3.61 -5.29 36.76
C ILE A 313 5.06 -4.89 37.02
N GLU A 314 5.54 -3.92 36.27
CA GLU A 314 6.79 -3.23 36.54
C GLU A 314 6.50 -1.93 37.32
N GLU A 315 7.31 -1.67 38.35
CA GLU A 315 7.30 -0.41 39.07
C GLU A 315 7.94 0.68 38.19
N ASP A 316 7.36 1.88 38.21
CA ASP A 316 7.94 3.05 37.52
C ASP A 316 9.24 3.52 38.19
#